data_AF-A0A484AQT5-F1
#
_entry.id   AF-A0A484AQT5-F1
#
_cell.length_a   1.000
_cell.length_b   1.000
_cell.length_c   1.000
_cell.angle_alpha   90.00
_cell.angle_beta   90.00
_cell.angle_gamma   90.00
#
_symmetry.space_group_name_H-M   'P 1'
#
loop_
_entity.id
_entity.type
_entity.pdbx_description
1 polymer ?
#
loop_
_entity_poly.entity_id
_entity_poly.type
_entity_poly.pdbx_seq_one_letter_code
_entity_poly.pdbx_strand_id
1 'polypeptide(L)'
;MVKLSVNEIRGLMQKRRNIRNISVIAHVDHGKSTLTDSLVSKAGIIAGARAGTMRFTDTRRDEQERCITIKSTAITMYFEVTNDDLRFITNADQREDDTNGFLINLIDSPGHVDFSSENVNLIIATYNDDSGPMGNVFLDPSKGSVGFGSGLHGWAFTLKQFAEMYADKFKIDVDKLMKR
;
A
#
# COMPACT_ATOMS: atom_id res chain seq x y z
N MET A 1 11.84 7.54 -14.14
CA MET A 1 11.07 8.59 -13.46
C MET A 1 9.79 8.76 -14.27
N VAL A 2 8.64 8.40 -13.70
CA VAL A 2 7.35 8.51 -14.40
C VAL A 2 7.03 10.00 -14.50
N LYS A 3 7.01 10.55 -15.71
CA LYS A 3 6.68 11.96 -15.94
C LYS A 3 5.20 12.07 -16.29
N LEU A 4 4.33 12.01 -15.28
CA LEU A 4 2.93 12.39 -15.47
C LEU A 4 2.83 13.92 -15.52
N SER A 5 2.11 14.43 -16.51
CA SER A 5 1.74 15.84 -16.56
C SER A 5 0.62 16.16 -15.58
N VAL A 6 0.55 17.42 -15.14
CA VAL A 6 -0.53 17.91 -14.25
C VAL A 6 -1.91 17.69 -14.86
N ASN A 7 -2.03 17.75 -16.19
CA ASN A 7 -3.29 17.53 -16.90
C ASN A 7 -3.74 16.07 -16.86
N GLU A 8 -2.82 15.13 -17.01
CA GLU A 8 -3.10 13.69 -16.89
C GLU A 8 -3.52 13.34 -15.45
N ILE A 9 -2.82 13.90 -14.45
CA ILE A 9 -3.20 13.73 -13.04
C ILE A 9 -4.62 14.25 -12.79
N ARG A 10 -4.96 15.43 -13.33
CA ARG A 10 -6.31 15.99 -13.21
C ARG A 10 -7.38 15.10 -13.87
N GLY A 11 -7.07 14.49 -15.01
CA GLY A 11 -7.95 13.52 -15.65
C GLY A 11 -8.18 12.28 -14.78
N LEU A 12 -7.11 11.75 -14.19
CA LEU A 12 -7.18 10.61 -13.27
C LEU A 12 -7.91 10.94 -11.96
N MET A 13 -7.82 12.18 -11.46
CA MET A 13 -8.57 12.64 -10.28
C MET A 13 -10.09 12.66 -10.48
N GLN A 14 -10.58 12.73 -11.73
CA GLN A 14 -12.00 12.59 -12.01
C GLN A 14 -12.48 11.15 -11.82
N LYS A 15 -11.57 10.17 -11.95
CA LYS A 15 -11.86 8.74 -11.85
C LYS A 15 -11.91 8.29 -10.39
N ARG A 16 -12.98 8.64 -9.68
CA ARG A 16 -13.09 8.50 -8.21
C ARG A 16 -12.93 7.06 -7.73
N ARG A 17 -13.39 6.07 -8.51
CA ARG A 17 -13.26 4.64 -8.14
C ARG A 17 -11.83 4.12 -8.26
N ASN A 18 -10.91 4.86 -8.88
CA ASN A 18 -9.50 4.49 -9.01
C ASN A 18 -8.59 5.19 -8.00
N ILE A 19 -9.16 5.98 -7.09
CA ILE A 19 -8.44 6.62 -5.98
C ILE A 19 -8.45 5.67 -4.78
N ARG A 20 -7.30 5.49 -4.14
CA ARG A 20 -7.10 4.67 -2.94
C ARG A 20 -6.44 5.50 -1.86
N ASN A 21 -7.13 5.70 -0.75
CA ASN A 21 -6.54 6.33 0.43
C ASN A 21 -6.11 5.22 1.39
N ILE A 22 -4.83 5.18 1.73
CA ILE A 22 -4.23 4.15 2.58
C ILE A 22 -3.43 4.86 3.67
N SER A 23 -3.50 4.35 4.91
CA SER A 23 -2.66 4.82 6.01
C SER A 23 -1.75 3.70 6.50
N VAL A 24 -0.50 4.02 6.82
CA VAL A 24 0.42 3.07 7.47
C VAL A 24 0.30 3.24 8.97
N ILE A 25 -0.05 2.15 9.67
CA ILE A 25 -0.21 2.13 11.13
C ILE A 25 0.66 0.99 11.68
N ALA A 26 1.54 1.33 12.62
CA ALA A 26 2.41 0.41 13.35
C ALA A 26 2.99 1.11 14.57
N HIS A 27 3.53 0.35 15.52
CA HIS A 27 4.17 0.89 16.72
C HIS A 27 5.42 1.75 16.42
N VAL A 28 5.88 2.53 17.41
CA VAL A 28 7.11 3.34 17.32
C VAL A 28 8.29 2.45 16.92
N ASP A 29 9.19 2.97 16.08
CA ASP A 29 10.42 2.30 15.62
C ASP A 29 10.23 1.00 14.80
N HIS A 30 9.01 0.69 14.32
CA HIS A 30 8.75 -0.46 13.47
C HIS A 30 8.96 -0.21 11.96
N GLY A 31 9.68 0.86 11.60
CA GLY A 31 10.08 1.10 10.20
C GLY A 31 8.96 1.60 9.26
N LYS A 32 7.92 2.28 9.78
CA LYS A 32 6.86 2.91 8.96
C LYS A 32 7.41 3.89 7.93
N SER A 33 8.19 4.87 8.38
CA SER A 33 8.80 5.87 7.49
C SER A 33 9.70 5.20 6.45
N THR A 34 10.46 4.18 6.86
CA THR A 34 11.32 3.39 5.94
C THR A 34 10.50 2.67 4.86
N LEU A 35 9.34 2.11 5.22
CA LEU A 35 8.43 1.49 4.24
C LEU A 35 7.87 2.55 3.28
N THR A 36 7.40 3.67 3.82
CA THR A 36 6.86 4.78 3.02
C THR A 36 7.91 5.31 2.03
N ASP A 37 9.15 5.52 2.46
CA ASP A 37 10.25 5.94 1.60
C ASP A 37 10.51 4.95 0.45
N SER A 38 10.48 3.65 0.74
CA SER A 38 10.67 2.61 -0.28
C SER A 38 9.56 2.64 -1.33
N LEU A 39 8.31 2.91 -0.92
CA LEU A 39 7.16 3.04 -1.82
C LEU A 39 7.27 4.28 -2.71
N VAL A 40 7.62 5.43 -2.12
CA VAL A 40 7.77 6.71 -2.83
C VAL A 40 8.91 6.65 -3.84
N SER A 41 10.01 5.98 -3.48
CA SER A 41 11.12 5.68 -4.40
C SER A 41 10.66 4.84 -5.59
N LYS A 42 9.92 3.76 -5.32
CA LYS A 42 9.40 2.86 -6.37
C LYS A 42 8.40 3.54 -7.29
N ALA A 43 7.56 4.43 -6.76
CA ALA A 43 6.64 5.26 -7.53
C ALA A 43 7.36 6.26 -8.47
N GLY A 44 8.68 6.41 -8.36
CA GLY A 44 9.48 7.27 -9.21
C GLY A 44 9.27 8.76 -8.94
N ILE A 45 8.65 9.10 -7.81
CA ILE A 45 8.53 10.48 -7.30
C ILE A 45 9.92 10.98 -6.86
N ILE A 46 10.78 10.08 -6.37
CA ILE A 46 12.16 10.35 -5.97
C ILE A 46 13.12 9.55 -6.85
N ALA A 47 14.29 10.13 -7.16
CA ALA A 47 15.38 9.39 -7.80
C ALA A 47 15.92 8.31 -6.85
N GLY A 48 15.97 7.05 -7.30
CA GLY A 48 16.34 5.89 -6.46
C GLY A 48 17.66 6.00 -5.69
N ALA A 49 18.58 6.89 -6.11
CA ALA A 49 19.83 7.18 -5.39
C ALA A 49 19.66 7.99 -4.08
N ARG A 50 18.46 8.52 -3.79
CA ARG A 50 18.15 9.27 -2.55
C ARG A 50 17.11 8.57 -1.65
N ALA A 51 16.68 7.38 -2.02
CA ALA A 51 15.68 6.61 -1.28
C ALA A 51 16.32 5.95 -0.05
N GLY A 52 15.72 6.14 1.13
CA GLY A 52 16.14 5.50 2.39
C GLY A 52 17.08 6.31 3.28
N THR A 53 17.87 7.23 2.74
CA THR A 53 18.73 8.11 3.57
C THR A 53 18.08 9.43 3.96
N MET A 54 17.04 9.87 3.24
CA MET A 54 16.48 11.21 3.39
C MET A 54 15.21 11.30 4.25
N ARG A 55 14.54 10.16 4.55
CA ARG A 55 13.30 10.10 5.35
C ARG A 55 12.34 11.22 4.99
N PHE A 56 11.78 11.14 3.79
CA PHE A 56 11.11 12.27 3.15
C PHE A 56 9.79 12.65 3.82
N THR A 57 9.16 11.72 4.54
CA THR A 57 7.98 12.00 5.36
C THR A 57 8.31 12.71 6.67
N ASP A 58 9.54 12.55 7.17
CA ASP A 58 10.03 13.25 8.36
C ASP A 58 10.51 14.65 7.96
N THR A 59 9.56 15.57 7.76
CA THR A 59 9.85 16.93 7.29
C THR A 59 10.58 17.80 8.33
N ARG A 60 10.54 17.44 9.61
CA ARG A 60 11.14 18.21 10.70
C ARG A 60 12.47 17.60 11.17
N ARG A 61 13.40 18.46 11.60
CA ARG A 61 14.72 18.03 12.11
C ARG A 61 14.62 17.14 13.36
N ASP A 62 13.66 17.41 14.24
CA ASP A 62 13.41 16.60 15.43
C ASP A 62 12.83 15.21 15.09
N GLU A 63 12.02 15.11 14.04
CA GLU A 63 11.53 13.82 13.50
C GLU A 63 12.69 12.98 12.96
N GLN A 64 13.56 13.60 12.16
CA GLN A 64 14.72 12.95 11.56
C GLN A 64 15.75 12.49 12.61
N GLU A 65 16.09 13.34 13.57
CA GLU A 65 17.07 13.05 14.64
C GLU A 65 16.58 11.94 15.57
N ARG A 66 15.28 11.89 15.84
CA ARG A 66 14.68 10.91 16.76
C ARG A 66 14.10 9.68 16.08
N CYS A 67 14.13 9.62 14.75
CA CYS A 67 13.55 8.53 13.95
C CYS A 67 12.05 8.31 14.19
N ILE A 68 11.29 9.37 14.49
CA ILE A 68 9.85 9.30 14.77
C ILE A 68 9.05 10.23 13.86
N THR A 69 7.88 9.75 13.40
CA THR A 69 6.88 10.57 12.71
C THR A 69 6.06 11.35 13.73
N ILE A 70 6.17 12.68 13.78
CA ILE A 70 5.42 13.55 14.70
C ILE A 70 4.18 14.15 13.99
N LYS A 71 4.24 14.38 12.67
CA LYS A 71 3.12 14.88 11.85
C LYS A 71 2.73 13.95 10.72
N SER A 72 1.43 13.88 10.43
CA SER A 72 0.93 13.11 9.29
C SER A 72 1.30 13.78 7.96
N THR A 73 1.96 13.03 7.08
CA THR A 73 2.25 13.47 5.71
C THR A 73 1.47 12.62 4.72
N ALA A 74 0.83 13.27 3.74
CA ALA A 74 0.14 12.58 2.65
C ALA A 74 0.98 12.68 1.38
N ILE A 75 1.24 11.53 0.75
CA ILE A 75 1.94 11.43 -0.53
C ILE A 75 1.04 10.71 -1.53
N THR A 76 0.83 11.32 -2.69
CA THR A 76 0.10 10.71 -3.80
C THR A 76 1.07 10.02 -4.75
N MET A 77 0.84 8.73 -4.97
CA MET A 77 1.56 7.90 -5.92
C MET A 77 0.65 7.46 -7.06
N TYR A 78 1.23 7.25 -8.23
CA TYR A 78 0.53 6.69 -9.38
C TYR A 78 1.12 5.34 -9.75
N PHE A 79 0.26 4.35 -9.94
CA PHE A 79 0.64 3.03 -10.40
C PHE A 79 -0.31 2.56 -11.51
N GLU A 80 0.27 1.98 -12.55
CA GLU A 80 -0.48 1.26 -13.57
C GLU A 80 -0.45 -0.22 -13.25
N VAL A 81 -1.64 -0.82 -13.24
CA VAL A 81 -1.82 -2.24 -12.95
C VAL A 81 -1.86 -3.00 -14.27
N THR A 82 -1.22 -4.16 -14.32
CA THR A 82 -1.19 -4.99 -15.54
C THR A 82 -2.58 -5.58 -15.81
N ASN A 83 -2.88 -5.93 -17.06
CA ASN A 83 -4.18 -6.54 -17.40
C ASN A 83 -4.41 -7.86 -16.66
N ASP A 84 -3.33 -8.62 -16.40
CA ASP A 84 -3.39 -9.87 -15.64
C ASP A 84 -3.73 -9.65 -14.17
N ASP A 85 -3.38 -8.49 -13.62
CA ASP A 85 -3.71 -8.12 -12.25
C ASP A 85 -5.15 -7.60 -12.11
N LEU A 86 -5.73 -7.04 -13.17
CA LEU A 86 -7.10 -6.52 -13.17
C LEU A 86 -8.14 -7.62 -12.91
N ARG A 87 -7.85 -8.88 -13.28
CA ARG A 87 -8.76 -10.02 -13.06
C ARG A 87 -9.08 -10.25 -11.58
N PHE A 88 -8.21 -9.79 -10.68
CA PHE A 88 -8.41 -9.91 -9.23
C PHE A 88 -9.31 -8.80 -8.67
N ILE A 89 -9.63 -7.78 -9.45
CA ILE A 89 -10.58 -6.73 -9.09
C ILE A 89 -11.97 -7.18 -9.55
N THR A 90 -12.69 -7.86 -8.67
CA THR A 90 -13.93 -8.56 -9.03
C THR A 90 -15.18 -7.67 -8.97
N ASN A 91 -15.16 -6.59 -8.19
CA ASN A 91 -16.34 -5.75 -7.99
C ASN A 91 -16.35 -4.55 -8.93
N ALA A 92 -17.47 -4.33 -9.62
CA ALA A 92 -17.64 -3.20 -10.54
C ALA A 92 -17.52 -1.82 -9.86
N ASP A 93 -17.74 -1.74 -8.55
CA ASP A 93 -17.56 -0.51 -7.78
C ASP A 93 -16.10 -0.22 -7.40
N GLN A 94 -15.20 -1.19 -7.58
CA GLN A 94 -13.78 -1.04 -7.24
C GLN A 94 -12.97 -0.38 -8.36
N ARG A 95 -13.49 -0.21 -9.57
CA ARG A 95 -12.72 0.38 -10.68
C ARG A 95 -13.62 1.03 -11.72
N GLU A 96 -13.10 2.01 -12.42
CA GLU A 96 -13.66 2.45 -13.71
C GLU A 96 -13.03 1.64 -14.85
N ASP A 97 -13.86 1.10 -15.74
CA ASP A 97 -13.41 0.16 -16.78
C ASP A 97 -12.47 0.76 -17.82
N ASP A 98 -12.49 2.09 -17.96
CA ASP A 98 -11.73 2.88 -18.93
C ASP A 98 -10.28 3.17 -18.49
N THR A 99 -9.80 2.63 -17.36
CA THR A 99 -8.40 2.85 -16.96
C THR A 99 -7.80 1.75 -16.11
N ASN A 100 -6.50 1.53 -16.32
CA ASN A 100 -5.66 0.63 -15.54
C ASN A 100 -4.79 1.39 -14.52
N GLY A 101 -4.87 2.72 -14.53
CA GLY A 101 -4.13 3.59 -13.60
C GLY A 101 -4.88 3.78 -12.28
N PHE A 102 -4.13 3.76 -11.17
CA PHE A 102 -4.61 4.01 -9.83
C PHE A 102 -3.83 5.13 -9.17
N LEU A 103 -4.55 6.02 -8.50
CA LEU A 103 -3.97 7.05 -7.64
C LEU A 103 -4.03 6.56 -6.19
N ILE A 104 -2.87 6.38 -5.58
CA ILE A 104 -2.75 5.91 -4.20
C ILE A 104 -2.27 7.07 -3.34
N ASN A 105 -3.14 7.56 -2.46
CA ASN A 105 -2.80 8.53 -1.43
C ASN A 105 -2.37 7.78 -0.17
N LEU A 106 -1.07 7.81 0.11
CA LEU A 106 -0.47 7.20 1.28
C LEU A 106 -0.34 8.24 2.39
N ILE A 107 -0.91 7.95 3.54
CA ILE A 107 -0.84 8.76 4.74
C ILE A 107 0.12 8.07 5.71
N ASP A 108 1.24 8.72 6.01
CA ASP A 108 2.12 8.30 7.10
C ASP A 108 1.56 8.85 8.41
N SER A 109 1.32 7.99 9.39
CA SER A 109 0.68 8.37 10.66
C SER A 109 1.65 8.24 11.84
N PRO A 110 1.52 9.09 12.88
CA PRO A 110 2.38 9.00 14.05
C PRO A 110 2.27 7.63 14.72
N GLY A 111 3.40 7.00 15.01
CA GLY A 111 3.43 5.72 15.71
C GLY A 111 3.42 5.81 17.24
N HIS A 112 3.34 7.02 17.81
CA HIS A 112 3.54 7.26 19.24
C HIS A 112 2.51 6.53 20.09
N VAL A 113 2.90 6.15 21.32
CA VAL A 113 2.07 5.41 22.28
C VAL A 113 0.75 6.15 22.57
N ASP A 114 0.73 7.47 22.44
CA ASP A 114 -0.48 8.29 22.65
C ASP A 114 -1.49 8.27 21.48
N PHE A 115 -1.14 7.71 20.32
CA PHE A 115 -2.04 7.57 19.15
C PHE A 115 -2.27 6.09 18.80
N SER A 116 -2.21 5.23 19.81
CA SER A 116 -1.92 3.81 19.69
C SER A 116 -2.85 3.05 18.75
N SER A 117 -2.24 2.11 18.04
CA SER A 117 -2.87 1.00 17.33
C SER A 117 -3.98 0.28 18.11
N GLU A 118 -4.08 0.44 19.44
CA GLU A 118 -5.21 -0.07 20.23
C GLU A 118 -6.54 0.56 19.81
N ASN A 119 -6.59 1.86 19.52
CA ASN A 119 -7.82 2.52 19.06
C ASN A 119 -8.27 1.95 17.70
N VAL A 120 -7.32 1.65 16.82
CA VAL A 120 -7.61 1.05 15.50
C VAL A 120 -8.05 -0.40 15.66
N ASN A 121 -7.34 -1.20 16.46
CA ASN A 121 -7.72 -2.57 16.75
C ASN A 121 -9.09 -2.64 17.45
N LEU A 122 -9.40 -1.68 18.32
CA LEU A 122 -10.69 -1.56 18.98
C LEU A 122 -11.78 -1.19 17.98
N ILE A 123 -11.55 -0.25 17.07
CA ILE A 123 -12.49 0.09 15.98
C ILE A 123 -12.74 -1.14 15.12
N ILE A 124 -11.68 -1.81 14.66
CA ILE A 124 -11.81 -3.04 13.86
C ILE A 124 -12.59 -4.09 14.65
N ALA A 125 -12.23 -4.37 15.90
CA ALA A 125 -12.92 -5.35 16.73
C ALA A 125 -14.39 -5.00 17.02
N THR A 126 -14.70 -3.71 17.17
CA THR A 126 -16.07 -3.23 17.42
C THR A 126 -16.97 -3.39 16.19
N TYR A 127 -16.40 -3.27 14.99
CA TYR A 127 -17.12 -3.41 13.73
C TYR A 127 -16.87 -4.73 13.00
N ASN A 128 -16.14 -5.67 13.62
CA ASN A 128 -15.90 -7.01 13.10
C ASN A 128 -17.08 -7.92 13.46
N ASP A 129 -18.22 -7.65 12.83
CA ASP A 129 -19.37 -8.53 12.85
C ASP A 129 -19.38 -9.32 11.53
N ASP A 130 -19.49 -10.65 11.59
CA ASP A 130 -19.51 -11.53 10.42
C ASP A 130 -20.67 -11.19 9.45
N SER A 131 -21.70 -10.49 9.96
CA SER A 131 -22.85 -9.99 9.20
C SER A 131 -22.86 -8.47 9.00
N GLY A 132 -21.78 -7.78 9.38
CA GLY A 132 -21.66 -6.33 9.33
C GLY A 132 -21.46 -5.78 7.92
N PRO A 133 -21.73 -4.48 7.70
CA PRO A 133 -21.57 -3.82 6.39
C PRO A 133 -20.11 -3.75 5.91
N MET A 134 -19.13 -4.02 6.79
CA MET A 134 -17.70 -4.02 6.46
C MET A 134 -17.21 -5.34 5.84
N GLY A 135 -18.03 -6.41 5.90
CA GLY A 135 -17.65 -7.74 5.46
C GLY A 135 -16.53 -8.36 6.29
N ASN A 136 -15.90 -9.41 5.76
CA ASN A 136 -14.81 -10.12 6.43
C ASN A 136 -13.52 -9.28 6.41
N VAL A 137 -13.15 -8.74 7.56
CA VAL A 137 -11.93 -7.94 7.76
C VAL A 137 -10.73 -8.75 8.26
N PHE A 138 -10.86 -10.07 8.40
CA PHE A 138 -9.75 -10.92 8.83
C PHE A 138 -8.67 -11.00 7.74
N LEU A 139 -7.41 -10.98 8.20
CA LEU A 139 -6.25 -11.16 7.34
C LEU A 139 -6.12 -12.63 6.95
N ASP A 140 -6.00 -12.87 5.65
CA ASP A 140 -5.88 -14.21 5.07
C ASP A 140 -4.73 -14.21 4.04
N PRO A 141 -3.60 -14.90 4.35
CA PRO A 141 -2.49 -15.02 3.42
C PRO A 141 -2.89 -15.63 2.06
N SER A 142 -3.87 -16.54 2.03
CA SER A 142 -4.34 -17.21 0.80
C SER A 142 -5.02 -16.24 -0.16
N LYS A 143 -5.60 -15.15 0.35
CA LYS A 143 -6.19 -14.05 -0.44
C LYS A 143 -5.16 -12.99 -0.83
N GLY A 144 -3.90 -13.15 -0.45
CA GLY A 144 -2.84 -12.18 -0.69
C GLY A 144 -2.96 -10.91 0.14
N SER A 145 -3.74 -10.91 1.22
CA SER A 145 -3.88 -9.73 2.10
C SER A 145 -2.68 -9.51 3.03
N VAL A 146 -1.76 -10.49 3.09
CA VAL A 146 -0.54 -10.43 3.91
C VAL A 146 0.68 -10.29 3.00
N GLY A 147 1.47 -9.25 3.23
CA GLY A 147 2.74 -9.00 2.56
C GLY A 147 3.92 -9.20 3.51
N PHE A 148 5.01 -9.72 2.97
CA PHE A 148 6.29 -9.89 3.66
C PHE A 148 7.31 -8.99 3.00
N GLY A 149 8.14 -8.28 3.77
CA GLY A 149 9.10 -7.36 3.18
C GLY A 149 10.05 -6.74 4.18
N SER A 150 11.07 -6.08 3.64
CA SER A 150 11.98 -5.20 4.36
C SER A 150 12.09 -3.88 3.64
N GLY A 151 11.59 -2.80 4.26
CA GLY A 151 11.74 -1.45 3.73
C GLY A 151 13.21 -1.00 3.64
N LEU A 152 14.08 -1.50 4.54
CA LEU A 152 15.50 -1.16 4.55
C LEU A 152 16.24 -1.76 3.35
N HIS A 153 15.94 -3.01 3.01
CA HIS A 153 16.58 -3.72 1.88
C HIS A 153 15.83 -3.56 0.56
N GLY A 154 14.65 -2.92 0.57
CA GLY A 154 13.88 -2.60 -0.63
C GLY A 154 13.23 -3.81 -1.32
N TRP A 155 12.99 -4.91 -0.61
CA TRP A 155 12.25 -6.07 -1.13
C TRP A 155 10.93 -6.25 -0.39
N ALA A 156 9.89 -6.63 -1.12
CA ALA A 156 8.61 -7.03 -0.56
C ALA A 156 7.90 -7.98 -1.53
N PHE A 157 7.16 -8.93 -0.98
CA PHE A 157 6.41 -9.92 -1.75
C PHE A 157 5.11 -10.33 -1.05
N THR A 158 4.18 -10.86 -1.82
CA THR A 158 3.00 -11.58 -1.34
C THR A 158 3.03 -13.00 -1.87
N LEU A 159 2.18 -13.89 -1.33
CA LEU A 159 2.10 -15.27 -1.82
C LEU A 159 1.68 -15.37 -3.29
N LYS A 160 0.97 -14.35 -3.80
CA LYS A 160 0.58 -14.26 -5.21
C LYS A 160 1.77 -14.33 -6.17
N GLN A 161 2.86 -13.61 -5.88
CA GLN A 161 4.04 -13.57 -6.74
C GLN A 161 4.69 -14.96 -6.89
N PHE A 162 4.71 -15.73 -5.79
CA PHE A 162 5.18 -17.12 -5.85
C PHE A 162 4.19 -18.01 -6.62
N ALA A 163 2.89 -17.83 -6.41
CA ALA A 163 1.87 -18.58 -7.13
C ALA A 163 1.98 -18.38 -8.66
N GLU A 164 2.24 -17.15 -9.12
CA GLU A 164 2.48 -16.84 -10.54
C GLU A 164 3.75 -17.51 -11.06
N MET A 165 4.86 -17.39 -10.34
CA MET A 165 6.13 -18.03 -10.72
C MET A 165 6.01 -19.56 -10.82
N TYR A 166 5.28 -20.20 -9.90
CA TYR A 166 5.08 -21.65 -9.91
C TYR A 166 4.01 -22.09 -10.92
N ALA A 167 2.98 -21.28 -11.17
CA ALA A 167 1.98 -21.53 -12.20
C ALA A 167 2.63 -21.69 -13.57
N ASP A 168 3.56 -20.80 -13.92
CA ASP A 168 4.27 -20.86 -15.20
C ASP A 168 5.14 -22.11 -15.35
N LYS A 169 5.77 -22.53 -14.25
CA LYS A 169 6.67 -23.69 -14.20
C LYS A 169 5.92 -25.03 -14.25
N PHE A 170 4.82 -25.14 -13.50
CA PHE A 170 4.07 -26.39 -13.36
C PHE A 170 2.82 -26.46 -14.24
N LYS A 171 2.50 -25.38 -14.98
CA LYS A 171 1.27 -25.25 -15.79
C LYS A 171 0.00 -25.47 -14.98
N ILE A 172 -0.01 -24.99 -13.74
CA ILE A 172 -1.15 -25.04 -12.81
C ILE A 172 -1.73 -23.63 -12.70
N ASP A 173 -3.05 -23.52 -12.56
CA ASP A 173 -3.74 -22.26 -12.38
C ASP A 173 -3.32 -21.55 -11.07
N VAL A 174 -3.08 -20.23 -11.13
CA VAL A 174 -2.69 -19.39 -9.99
C VAL A 174 -3.72 -19.45 -8.87
N ASP A 175 -5.01 -19.45 -9.19
CA ASP A 175 -6.09 -19.46 -8.20
C ASP A 175 -6.14 -20.78 -7.42
N LYS A 176 -5.71 -21.89 -8.06
CA LYS A 176 -5.61 -23.19 -7.40
C LYS A 176 -4.40 -23.28 -6.48
N LEU A 177 -3.31 -22.56 -6.80
CA LEU A 177 -2.12 -22.51 -5.96
C LEU A 177 -2.32 -21.59 -4.75
N MET A 178 -3.07 -20.50 -4.90
CA MET A 178 -3.36 -19.58 -3.79
C MET A 178 -4.33 -20.17 -2.76
N LYS A 179 -5.22 -21.10 -3.15
CA LYS A 179 -6.20 -21.75 -2.27
C LYS A 179 -5.70 -23.02 -1.56
N ARG A 180 -4.45 -23.40 -1.76
CA ARG A 180 -3.82 -24.60 -1.15
C ARG A 180 -2.97 -24.22 0.04
#